data_AF-A0A4Q5RRW3-F1
#
_entry.id   AF-A0A4Q5RRW3-F1
#
_cell.length_a   1.000
_cell.length_b   1.000
_cell.length_c   1.000
_cell.angle_alpha   90.00
_cell.angle_beta   90.00
_cell.angle_gamma   90.00
#
_symmetry.space_group_name_H-M   'P 1'
#
loop_
_entity.id
_entity.type
_entity.pdbx_description
1 polymer ?
#
loop_
_entity_poly.entity_id
_entity_poly.type
_entity_poly.pdbx_seq_one_letter_code
_entity_poly.pdbx_strand_id
1 'polypeptide(L)'
;MKSLTLPAVLATALFALISPAIAQYADGQDATPEQAQAYQDAQGCILVLKAAGGDDNLQMAEQAMAKAKELAPINGDDTDEKFAKSMKDWEEILGLASVDESKQFLANCRETWSA
;
A
#
# COMPACT_ATOMS: atom_id res chain seq x y z
N MET A 1 -17.84 -32.42 -38.38
CA MET A 1 -16.62 -31.72 -38.83
C MET A 1 -15.94 -31.11 -37.60
N LYS A 2 -14.62 -30.84 -37.65
CA LYS A 2 -13.81 -30.36 -36.51
C LYS A 2 -13.82 -28.83 -36.39
N SER A 3 -13.74 -28.34 -35.14
CA SER A 3 -12.91 -27.24 -34.60
C SER A 3 -13.56 -26.75 -33.27
N LEU A 4 -12.92 -26.68 -32.08
CA LEU A 4 -11.66 -26.01 -31.65
C LEU A 4 -11.71 -24.49 -31.94
N THR A 5 -11.37 -23.51 -31.11
CA THR A 5 -10.64 -23.30 -29.83
C THR A 5 -11.24 -22.06 -29.12
N LEU A 6 -11.06 -21.66 -27.85
CA LEU A 6 -10.40 -22.09 -26.58
C LEU A 6 -11.09 -21.28 -25.42
N PRO A 7 -10.81 -21.47 -24.11
CA PRO A 7 -11.50 -20.72 -23.04
C PRO A 7 -10.98 -19.28 -22.88
N ALA A 8 -11.86 -18.37 -22.41
CA ALA A 8 -11.49 -17.00 -22.03
C ALA A 8 -10.78 -16.95 -20.66
N VAL A 9 -9.58 -17.54 -20.60
CA VAL A 9 -8.63 -17.27 -19.51
C VAL A 9 -7.94 -15.94 -19.82
N LEU A 10 -8.43 -14.85 -19.23
CA LEU A 10 -7.71 -13.57 -19.23
C LEU A 10 -8.11 -12.66 -18.05
N ALA A 11 -8.27 -13.26 -16.86
CA ALA A 11 -8.08 -12.54 -15.61
C ALA A 11 -6.57 -12.32 -15.44
N THR A 12 -6.05 -11.27 -16.09
CA THR A 12 -4.62 -10.93 -16.05
C THR A 12 -4.21 -10.56 -14.63
N ALA A 13 -3.44 -11.45 -14.03
CA ALA A 13 -2.70 -11.23 -12.79
C ALA A 13 -1.77 -10.00 -12.92
N LEU A 14 -2.26 -8.82 -12.53
CA LEU A 14 -1.44 -7.61 -12.42
C LEU A 14 -0.70 -7.49 -11.07
N PHE A 15 -0.91 -8.41 -10.14
CA PHE A 15 -0.22 -8.48 -8.84
C PHE A 15 1.04 -9.36 -8.83
N ALA A 16 1.49 -9.85 -9.99
CA ALA A 16 2.63 -10.78 -10.11
C ALA A 16 3.96 -10.11 -10.51
N LEU A 17 4.07 -8.77 -10.44
CA LEU A 17 5.28 -8.02 -10.80
C LEU A 17 5.95 -7.27 -9.64
N ILE A 18 5.52 -7.54 -8.39
CA ILE A 18 6.37 -7.23 -7.24
C ILE A 18 7.53 -8.24 -7.24
N SER A 19 8.61 -7.82 -7.88
CA SER A 19 9.88 -8.53 -8.01
C SER A 19 10.42 -8.96 -6.63
N PRO A 20 11.35 -9.93 -6.55
CA PRO A 20 11.91 -10.44 -5.29
C PRO A 20 12.70 -9.42 -4.43
N ALA A 21 12.58 -8.11 -4.69
CA ALA A 21 13.07 -7.04 -3.82
C ALA A 21 12.47 -7.08 -2.40
N ILE A 22 11.27 -7.65 -2.22
CA ILE A 22 10.67 -7.86 -0.89
C ILE A 22 11.51 -8.84 -0.03
N ALA A 23 12.27 -9.75 -0.65
CA ALA A 23 13.11 -10.70 0.07
C ALA A 23 14.32 -10.08 0.79
N GLN A 24 14.59 -8.78 0.63
CA GLN A 24 15.71 -8.09 1.29
C GLN A 24 15.37 -7.49 2.67
N TYR A 25 14.12 -7.59 3.14
CA TYR A 25 13.73 -7.21 4.51
C TYR A 25 13.83 -8.38 5.52
N ALA A 26 14.49 -9.48 5.14
CA ALA A 26 14.58 -10.72 5.91
C ALA A 26 15.63 -10.73 7.06
N ASP A 27 16.17 -9.56 7.44
CA ASP A 27 16.98 -9.41 8.67
C ASP A 27 16.13 -8.72 9.76
N GLY A 28 15.39 -9.52 10.54
CA GLY A 28 14.85 -9.11 11.84
C GLY A 28 13.41 -8.59 11.91
N GLN A 29 12.57 -8.77 10.88
CA GLN A 29 11.13 -8.47 10.97
C GLN A 29 10.32 -9.66 11.50
N ASP A 30 9.58 -9.45 12.60
CA ASP A 30 8.64 -10.42 13.19
C ASP A 30 7.22 -10.35 12.57
N ALA A 31 6.98 -9.39 11.65
CA ALA A 31 5.68 -9.17 11.04
C ALA A 31 5.19 -10.37 10.18
N THR A 32 3.92 -10.73 10.32
CA THR A 32 3.26 -11.63 9.35
C THR A 32 3.03 -10.91 8.02
N PRO A 33 2.81 -11.64 6.90
CA PRO A 33 2.50 -11.02 5.61
C PRO A 33 1.30 -10.06 5.67
N GLU A 34 0.28 -10.39 6.46
CA GLU A 34 -0.90 -9.54 6.67
C GLU A 34 -0.56 -8.25 7.44
N GLN A 35 0.36 -8.32 8.40
CA GLN A 35 0.83 -7.14 9.15
C GLN A 35 1.72 -6.25 8.30
N ALA A 36 2.56 -6.83 7.43
CA ALA A 36 3.37 -6.09 6.48
C ALA A 36 2.50 -5.40 5.41
N GLN A 37 1.49 -6.09 4.88
CA GLN A 37 0.53 -5.51 3.93
C GLN A 37 -0.28 -4.39 4.59
N ALA A 38 -0.84 -4.61 5.79
CA ALA A 38 -1.61 -3.58 6.50
C ALA A 38 -0.77 -2.34 6.88
N TYR A 39 0.54 -2.52 7.11
CA TYR A 39 1.48 -1.41 7.31
C TYR A 39 1.65 -0.60 6.02
N GLN A 40 1.96 -1.29 4.92
CA GLN A 40 2.15 -0.72 3.58
C GLN A 40 0.90 0.00 3.07
N ASP A 41 -0.29 -0.61 3.19
CA ASP A 41 -1.56 -0.01 2.81
C ASP A 41 -1.84 1.27 3.61
N ALA A 42 -1.57 1.25 4.92
CA ALA A 42 -1.71 2.44 5.77
C ALA A 42 -0.75 3.55 5.34
N GLN A 43 0.53 3.25 5.07
CA GLN A 43 1.51 4.23 4.58
C GLN A 43 1.08 4.88 3.26
N GLY A 44 0.68 4.08 2.27
CA GLY A 44 0.18 4.59 1.00
C GLY A 44 -1.09 5.44 1.15
N CYS A 45 -2.04 5.00 1.97
CA CYS A 45 -3.27 5.74 2.21
C CYS A 45 -3.05 7.07 2.93
N ILE A 46 -2.12 7.17 3.90
CA ILE A 46 -1.75 8.45 4.55
C ILE A 46 -1.40 9.50 3.49
N LEU A 47 -0.56 9.14 2.52
CA LEU A 47 -0.05 10.06 1.52
C LEU A 47 -1.13 10.46 0.52
N VAL A 48 -1.89 9.49 -0.02
CA VAL A 48 -2.93 9.75 -1.02
C VAL A 48 -4.11 10.53 -0.44
N LEU A 49 -4.53 10.23 0.79
CA LEU A 49 -5.59 10.98 1.48
C LEU A 49 -5.14 12.42 1.78
N LYS A 50 -3.91 12.63 2.28
CA LYS A 50 -3.35 13.98 2.50
C LYS A 50 -3.22 14.77 1.20
N ALA A 51 -2.76 14.14 0.12
CA ALA A 51 -2.65 14.78 -1.20
C ALA A 51 -4.02 15.15 -1.79
N ALA A 52 -5.06 14.36 -1.52
CA ALA A 52 -6.43 14.69 -1.91
C ALA A 52 -7.05 15.84 -1.08
N GLY A 53 -6.63 15.99 0.19
CA GLY A 53 -6.99 17.12 1.06
C GLY A 53 -8.47 17.18 1.48
N GLY A 54 -8.80 18.17 2.32
CA GLY A 54 -10.14 18.31 2.91
C GLY A 54 -10.31 17.48 4.20
N ASP A 55 -11.18 17.95 5.09
CA ASP A 55 -11.23 17.52 6.50
C ASP A 55 -11.48 16.01 6.65
N ASP A 56 -12.45 15.44 5.93
CA ASP A 56 -12.76 14.00 5.96
C ASP A 56 -11.54 13.14 5.57
N ASN A 57 -10.83 13.53 4.50
CA ASN A 57 -9.62 12.82 4.05
C ASN A 57 -8.48 12.96 5.07
N LEU A 58 -8.34 14.13 5.71
CA LEU A 58 -7.32 14.35 6.74
C LEU A 58 -7.60 13.49 7.98
N GLN A 59 -8.86 13.38 8.41
CA GLN A 59 -9.27 12.49 9.50
C GLN A 59 -8.98 11.02 9.17
N MET A 60 -9.29 10.56 7.96
CA MET A 60 -8.92 9.21 7.48
C MET A 60 -7.39 9.00 7.48
N ALA A 61 -6.62 10.01 7.08
CA ALA A 61 -5.16 9.95 7.09
C ALA A 61 -4.57 9.89 8.52
N GLU A 62 -5.25 10.46 9.51
CA GLU A 62 -4.88 10.31 10.93
C GLU A 62 -5.15 8.89 11.46
N GLN A 63 -6.28 8.27 11.08
CA GLN A 63 -6.57 6.87 11.40
C GLN A 63 -5.52 5.93 10.76
N ALA A 64 -5.21 6.14 9.49
CA ALA A 64 -4.17 5.40 8.79
C ALA A 64 -2.78 5.61 9.43
N MET A 65 -2.45 6.84 9.85
CA MET A 65 -1.21 7.15 10.59
C MET A 65 -1.13 6.41 11.93
N ALA A 66 -2.23 6.31 12.68
CA ALA A 66 -2.26 5.54 13.92
C ALA A 66 -1.96 4.06 13.65
N LYS A 67 -2.55 3.47 12.60
CA LYS A 67 -2.30 2.07 12.23
C LYS A 67 -0.88 1.83 11.72
N ALA A 68 -0.35 2.75 10.90
CA ALA A 68 1.02 2.65 10.42
C ALA A 68 2.01 2.68 11.60
N LYS A 69 1.82 3.57 12.58
CA LYS A 69 2.66 3.64 13.79
C LYS A 69 2.52 2.44 14.72
N GLU A 70 1.33 1.83 14.82
CA GLU A 70 1.12 0.57 15.54
C GLU A 70 1.96 -0.57 14.96
N LEU A 71 2.05 -0.64 13.62
CA LEU A 71 2.72 -1.71 12.89
C LEU A 71 4.21 -1.44 12.58
N ALA A 72 4.69 -0.20 12.70
CA ALA A 72 6.05 0.17 12.32
C ALA A 72 7.15 -0.65 13.05
N PRO A 73 7.11 -0.87 14.39
CA PRO A 73 8.18 -1.58 15.08
C PRO A 73 8.31 -3.06 14.67
N ILE A 74 7.19 -3.76 14.44
CA ILE A 74 7.21 -5.16 13.99
C ILE A 74 7.67 -5.30 12.52
N ASN A 75 7.55 -4.22 11.74
CA ASN A 75 8.11 -4.07 10.40
C ASN A 75 9.53 -3.46 10.43
N GLY A 76 10.22 -3.43 11.59
CA GLY A 76 11.60 -2.97 11.70
C GLY A 76 11.81 -1.45 11.67
N ASP A 77 10.76 -0.67 11.43
CA ASP A 77 10.70 0.79 11.50
C ASP A 77 10.46 1.25 12.96
N ASP A 78 11.29 0.74 13.88
CA ASP A 78 11.23 0.92 15.33
C ASP A 78 11.58 2.34 15.86
N THR A 79 11.87 3.27 14.96
CA THR A 79 12.31 4.64 15.26
C THR A 79 11.70 5.63 14.28
N ASP A 80 11.45 6.86 14.74
CA ASP A 80 10.88 7.92 13.90
C ASP A 80 11.71 8.19 12.63
N GLU A 81 13.04 8.02 12.67
CA GLU A 81 13.93 8.17 11.51
C GLU A 81 13.67 7.10 10.44
N LYS A 82 13.61 5.82 10.85
CA LYS A 82 13.29 4.71 9.94
C LYS A 82 11.88 4.85 9.38
N PHE A 83 10.89 5.12 10.22
CA PHE A 83 9.51 5.37 9.80
C PHE A 83 9.41 6.54 8.80
N ALA A 84 10.11 7.65 9.06
CA ALA A 84 10.14 8.79 8.13
C ALA A 84 10.81 8.44 6.79
N LYS A 85 11.89 7.64 6.80
CA LYS A 85 12.51 7.12 5.57
C LYS A 85 11.54 6.21 4.80
N SER A 86 10.87 5.29 5.49
CA SER A 86 9.87 4.37 4.93
C SER A 86 8.69 5.12 4.29
N MET A 87 8.19 6.18 4.94
CA MET A 87 7.19 7.09 4.35
C MET A 87 7.70 7.82 3.09
N LYS A 88 8.98 8.23 3.06
CA LYS A 88 9.58 8.87 1.87
C LYS A 88 9.74 7.90 0.70
N ASP A 89 10.13 6.66 0.97
CA ASP A 89 10.18 5.61 -0.06
C ASP A 89 8.79 5.40 -0.69
N TRP A 90 7.72 5.49 0.11
CA TRP A 90 6.33 5.48 -0.38
C TRP A 90 5.94 6.72 -1.21
N GLU A 91 6.39 7.91 -0.86
CA GLU A 91 6.20 9.12 -1.68
C GLU A 91 6.84 8.95 -3.07
N GLU A 92 8.02 8.36 -3.14
CA GLU A 92 8.71 8.06 -4.41
C GLU A 92 7.97 7.01 -5.24
N ILE A 93 7.43 5.95 -4.62
CA ILE A 93 6.60 4.93 -5.29
C ILE A 93 5.32 5.55 -5.86
N LEU A 94 4.59 6.36 -5.08
CA LEU A 94 3.34 6.99 -5.52
C LEU A 94 3.58 8.05 -6.60
N GLY A 95 4.75 8.70 -6.62
CA GLY A 95 5.18 9.59 -7.70
C GLY A 95 5.31 8.93 -9.07
N LEU A 96 5.37 7.59 -9.13
CA LEU A 96 5.40 6.80 -10.37
C LEU A 96 4.00 6.32 -10.83
N ALA A 97 2.97 6.46 -9.99
CA ALA A 97 1.62 6.01 -10.32
C ALA A 97 0.95 6.92 -11.36
N SER A 98 0.17 6.33 -12.27
CA SER A 98 -0.67 7.12 -13.17
C SER A 98 -1.81 7.83 -12.42
N VAL A 99 -2.41 8.82 -13.08
CA VAL A 99 -3.57 9.56 -12.54
C VAL A 99 -4.76 8.63 -12.26
N ASP A 100 -4.97 7.58 -13.06
CA ASP A 100 -6.12 6.69 -12.90
C ASP A 100 -5.87 5.58 -11.87
N GLU A 101 -4.62 5.14 -11.69
CA GLU A 101 -4.21 4.31 -10.54
C GLU A 101 -4.36 5.10 -9.23
N SER A 102 -3.91 6.36 -9.21
CA SER A 102 -4.03 7.25 -8.05
C SER A 102 -5.48 7.47 -7.63
N LYS A 103 -6.42 7.60 -8.58
CA LYS A 103 -7.87 7.71 -8.28
C LYS A 103 -8.44 6.42 -7.71
N GLN A 104 -8.08 5.27 -8.26
CA GLN A 104 -8.52 3.97 -7.77
C GLN A 104 -8.01 3.72 -6.35
N PHE A 105 -6.73 4.02 -6.10
CA PHE A 105 -6.15 3.87 -4.77
C PHE A 105 -6.76 4.83 -3.75
N LEU A 106 -7.02 6.10 -4.11
CA LEU A 106 -7.78 7.03 -3.26
C LEU A 106 -9.20 6.51 -2.92
N ALA A 107 -9.89 5.89 -3.88
CA ALA A 107 -11.21 5.31 -3.63
C ALA A 107 -11.14 4.16 -2.62
N ASN A 108 -10.20 3.23 -2.79
CA ASN A 108 -9.97 2.11 -1.86
C ASN A 108 -9.59 2.59 -0.45
N CYS A 109 -8.73 3.61 -0.36
CA CYS A 109 -8.36 4.22 0.92
C CYS A 109 -9.57 4.85 1.61
N ARG A 110 -10.45 5.55 0.87
CA ARG A 110 -11.68 6.10 1.44
C ARG A 110 -12.60 5.00 1.96
N GLU A 111 -12.82 3.93 1.19
CA GLU A 111 -13.64 2.79 1.61
C GLU A 111 -13.10 2.14 2.91
N THR A 112 -11.78 2.01 3.01
CA THR A 112 -11.11 1.38 4.17
C THR A 112 -11.21 2.21 5.45
N TRP A 113 -11.19 3.55 5.33
CA TRP A 113 -11.07 4.48 6.48
C TRP A 113 -12.34 5.31 6.75
N SER A 114 -13.43 5.14 6.01
CA SER A 114 -14.70 5.89 6.18
C SER A 114 -15.60 5.41 7.33
N ALA A 115 -15.01 5.01 8.46
CA ALA A 115 -15.71 4.44 9.62
C ALA A 115 -16.49 5.49 10.46
#